data_AF-A0A2S2N3H8-F1
#
_entry.id   AF-A0A2S2N3H8-F1
#
_cell.length_a   1.000
_cell.length_b   1.000
_cell.length_c   1.000
_cell.angle_alpha   90.00
_cell.angle_beta   90.00
_cell.angle_gamma   90.00
#
_symmetry.space_group_name_H-M   'P 1'
#
loop_
_entity.id
_entity.type
_entity.pdbx_description
1 polymer ?
#
loop_
_entity_poly.entity_id
_entity_poly.type
_entity_poly.pdbx_seq_one_letter_code
_entity_poly.pdbx_strand_id
1 'polypeptide(L)'
;LLLLRKLEGAREPVPLPVLGHAFIFAVTHKDERPWTSARSRAVAQELLERLVRAAGCGSVEEFLRGKEGDEEGRFGAVMGLLKQELTKDTWKRNPASKDVFSWALLRVCRPWLCPHLERVLPPALLLSDDFQEENKVLGVRCLHHIVLNVPGADLCQFNRAQVVFHALYNHLYSREAPLLQGWDSLFFWREHELSFPTPP
;
A
#
# COMPACT_ATOMS: atom_id res chain seq x y z
N LEU A 1 -7.00 19.98 -11.10
CA LEU A 1 -7.86 21.19 -11.04
C LEU A 1 -9.32 20.90 -11.39
N LEU A 2 -9.65 20.26 -12.53
CA LEU A 2 -11.04 19.87 -12.86
C LEU A 2 -11.65 18.87 -11.87
N LEU A 3 -10.86 17.90 -11.38
CA LEU A 3 -11.29 16.95 -10.33
C LEU A 3 -11.58 17.65 -8.99
N LEU A 4 -10.74 18.61 -8.59
CA LEU A 4 -10.94 19.40 -7.37
C LEU A 4 -12.22 20.26 -7.44
N ARG A 5 -12.49 20.89 -8.60
CA ARG A 5 -13.75 21.62 -8.82
C ARG A 5 -14.98 20.72 -8.80
N LYS A 6 -14.87 19.51 -9.36
CA LYS A 6 -15.96 18.51 -9.27
C LYS A 6 -16.19 18.06 -7.83
N LEU A 7 -15.15 17.95 -7.01
CA LEU A 7 -15.26 17.64 -5.58
C LEU A 7 -15.83 18.82 -4.76
N GLU A 8 -15.54 20.07 -5.12
CA GLU A 8 -16.09 21.27 -4.47
C GLU A 8 -17.59 21.48 -4.73
N GLY A 9 -18.08 21.06 -5.90
CA GLY A 9 -19.49 21.24 -6.30
C GLY A 9 -20.38 20.02 -6.06
N ALA A 10 -19.83 18.88 -5.62
CA ALA A 10 -20.59 17.65 -5.46
C ALA A 10 -21.42 17.69 -4.17
N ARG A 11 -22.71 18.04 -4.32
CA ARG A 11 -23.76 17.85 -3.31
C ARG A 11 -24.20 16.37 -3.22
N GLU A 12 -23.75 15.54 -4.16
CA GLU A 12 -24.00 14.09 -4.27
C GLU A 12 -22.73 13.27 -3.93
N PRO A 13 -22.87 12.02 -3.46
CA PRO A 13 -21.72 11.15 -3.18
C PRO A 13 -20.88 10.95 -4.45
N VAL A 14 -19.60 11.29 -4.35
CA VAL A 14 -18.63 11.17 -5.46
C VAL A 14 -18.56 9.72 -5.92
N PRO A 15 -18.64 9.42 -7.23
CA PRO A 15 -18.58 8.05 -7.72
C PRO A 15 -17.30 7.33 -7.27
N LEU A 16 -17.44 6.13 -6.71
CA LEU A 16 -16.35 5.28 -6.20
C LEU A 16 -15.12 5.17 -7.13
N PRO A 17 -15.27 5.00 -8.47
CA PRO A 17 -14.12 4.93 -9.37
C PRO A 17 -13.30 6.23 -9.40
N VAL A 18 -13.96 7.39 -9.29
CA VAL A 18 -13.29 8.70 -9.32
C VAL A 18 -12.47 8.90 -8.04
N LEU A 19 -12.98 8.43 -6.90
CA LEU A 19 -12.26 8.46 -5.63
C LEU A 19 -10.99 7.60 -5.67
N GLY A 20 -11.06 6.41 -6.27
CA GLY A 20 -9.89 5.53 -6.43
C GLY A 20 -8.78 6.17 -7.27
N HIS A 21 -9.13 6.76 -8.42
CA HIS A 21 -8.14 7.45 -9.27
C HIS A 21 -7.58 8.71 -8.62
N ALA A 22 -8.43 9.48 -7.93
CA ALA A 22 -7.99 10.68 -7.20
C ALA A 22 -7.04 10.32 -6.06
N PHE A 23 -7.29 9.20 -5.36
CA PHE A 23 -6.39 8.67 -4.36
C PHE A 23 -5.04 8.24 -4.96
N ILE A 24 -5.05 7.46 -6.05
CA ILE A 24 -3.81 7.04 -6.73
C ILE A 24 -2.98 8.26 -7.16
N PHE A 25 -3.63 9.30 -7.72
CA PHE A 25 -2.96 10.53 -8.09
C PHE A 25 -2.36 11.26 -6.87
N ALA A 26 -3.12 11.39 -5.79
CA ALA A 26 -2.66 12.04 -4.57
C ALA A 26 -1.44 11.34 -3.98
N VAL A 27 -1.47 10.00 -3.91
CA VAL A 27 -0.35 9.21 -3.38
C VAL A 27 0.87 9.26 -4.31
N THR A 28 0.66 9.21 -5.64
CA THR A 28 1.74 9.31 -6.65
C THR A 28 2.56 10.59 -6.51
N HIS A 29 1.90 11.70 -6.16
CA HIS A 29 2.50 13.02 -6.08
C HIS A 29 2.77 13.48 -4.64
N LYS A 30 2.61 12.64 -3.63
CA LYS A 30 2.81 12.99 -2.21
C LYS A 30 4.28 13.23 -1.87
N ASP A 31 5.15 12.29 -2.26
CA ASP A 31 6.55 12.27 -1.85
C ASP A 31 7.47 12.92 -2.90
N GLU A 32 8.69 13.29 -2.48
CA GLU A 32 9.71 13.79 -3.41
C GLU A 32 10.18 12.65 -4.32
N ARG A 33 9.75 12.71 -5.58
CA ARG A 33 10.13 11.77 -6.63
C ARG A 33 10.54 12.52 -7.89
N PRO A 34 11.31 11.89 -8.81
CA PRO A 34 11.74 12.51 -10.06
C PRO A 34 10.60 13.07 -10.93
N TRP A 35 9.39 12.53 -10.77
CA TRP A 35 8.18 12.93 -11.49
C TRP A 35 7.29 13.93 -10.73
N THR A 36 7.78 14.50 -9.63
CA THR A 36 7.01 15.42 -8.77
C THR A 36 7.63 16.81 -8.71
N SER A 37 6.78 17.82 -8.50
CA SER A 37 7.18 19.20 -8.27
C SER A 37 6.59 19.70 -6.95
N ALA A 38 7.15 20.76 -6.36
CA ALA A 38 6.59 21.36 -5.15
C ALA A 38 5.09 21.72 -5.29
N ARG A 39 4.70 22.19 -6.48
CA ARG A 39 3.30 22.50 -6.80
C ARG A 39 2.43 21.24 -6.90
N SER A 40 2.91 20.17 -7.52
CA SER A 40 2.13 18.92 -7.57
C SER A 40 1.96 18.30 -6.18
N ARG A 41 2.98 18.37 -5.33
CA ARG A 41 2.91 17.88 -3.94
C ARG A 41 1.87 18.64 -3.11
N ALA A 42 1.88 19.97 -3.18
CA ALA A 42 0.88 20.79 -2.49
C ALA A 42 -0.56 20.43 -2.93
N VAL A 43 -0.79 20.30 -4.24
CA VAL A 43 -2.11 19.92 -4.78
C VAL A 43 -2.49 18.48 -4.40
N ALA A 44 -1.52 17.57 -4.36
CA ALA A 44 -1.75 16.18 -4.00
C ALA A 44 -2.12 16.02 -2.52
N GLN A 45 -1.43 16.75 -1.64
CA GLN A 45 -1.75 16.79 -0.21
C GLN A 45 -3.16 17.37 0.02
N GLU A 46 -3.47 18.52 -0.61
CA GLU A 46 -4.79 19.13 -0.51
C GLU A 46 -5.90 18.21 -1.05
N LEU A 47 -5.64 17.51 -2.16
CA LEU A 47 -6.57 16.53 -2.72
C LEU A 47 -6.80 15.37 -1.74
N LEU A 48 -5.74 14.85 -1.11
CA LEU A 48 -5.86 13.75 -0.16
C LEU A 48 -6.70 14.14 1.06
N GLU A 49 -6.44 15.31 1.63
CA GLU A 49 -7.20 15.85 2.76
C GLU A 49 -8.68 16.05 2.41
N ARG A 50 -8.96 16.59 1.22
CA ARG A 50 -10.32 16.77 0.71
C ARG A 50 -11.02 15.44 0.47
N LEU A 51 -10.33 14.43 -0.06
CA LEU A 51 -10.88 13.09 -0.29
C LEU A 51 -11.27 12.42 1.03
N VAL A 52 -10.39 12.48 2.03
CA VAL A 52 -10.64 11.93 3.38
C VAL A 52 -11.83 12.64 4.03
N ARG A 53 -11.89 13.98 3.94
CA ARG A 53 -13.02 14.76 4.47
C ARG A 53 -14.34 14.49 3.74
N ALA A 54 -14.32 14.43 2.40
CA ALA A 54 -15.51 14.13 1.59
C ALA A 54 -16.04 12.71 1.83
N ALA A 55 -15.14 11.78 2.15
CA ALA A 55 -15.48 10.43 2.60
C ALA A 55 -16.03 10.38 4.04
N GLY A 56 -16.02 11.49 4.77
CA GLY A 56 -16.36 11.54 6.19
C GLY A 56 -15.38 10.80 7.09
N CYS A 57 -14.19 10.45 6.60
CA CYS A 57 -13.14 9.75 7.35
C CYS A 57 -12.24 10.77 8.07
N GLY A 58 -11.71 10.40 9.24
CA GLY A 58 -10.72 11.20 9.97
C GLY A 58 -9.28 10.96 9.50
N SER A 59 -9.02 9.82 8.86
CA SER A 59 -7.68 9.46 8.37
C SER A 59 -7.73 8.71 7.04
N VAL A 60 -6.56 8.61 6.38
CA VAL A 60 -6.41 7.79 5.16
C VAL A 60 -6.61 6.30 5.46
N GLU A 61 -6.23 5.85 6.64
CA GLU A 61 -6.43 4.46 7.07
C GLU A 61 -7.91 4.14 7.21
N GLU A 62 -8.69 5.08 7.76
CA GLU A 62 -10.14 4.97 7.83
C GLU A 62 -10.78 5.03 6.43
N PHE A 63 -10.24 5.84 5.52
CA PHE A 63 -10.68 5.86 4.13
C PHE A 63 -10.45 4.52 3.40
N LEU A 64 -9.30 3.87 3.65
CA LEU A 64 -8.92 2.61 3.02
C LEU A 64 -9.67 1.41 3.62
N ARG A 65 -9.72 1.32 4.95
CA ARG A 65 -10.38 0.22 5.65
C ARG A 65 -11.91 0.34 5.60
N GLY A 66 -12.46 1.55 5.55
CA GLY A 66 -13.89 1.81 5.76
C GLY A 66 -14.18 2.16 7.22
N LYS A 67 -15.40 2.61 7.51
CA LYS A 67 -15.85 2.84 8.89
C LYS A 67 -16.29 1.52 9.54
N GLU A 68 -16.11 1.40 10.85
CA GLU A 68 -16.69 0.28 11.60
C GLU A 68 -18.22 0.33 11.48
N GLY A 69 -18.81 -0.61 10.73
CA GLY A 69 -20.27 -0.70 10.58
C GLY A 69 -20.80 -1.08 9.20
N ASP A 70 -20.09 -1.90 8.41
CA ASP A 70 -20.58 -2.50 7.14
C ASP A 70 -20.36 -1.68 5.85
N GLU A 71 -19.59 -0.59 5.89
CA GLU A 71 -19.11 0.06 4.66
C GLU A 71 -17.84 -0.63 4.14
N GLU A 72 -17.93 -1.30 2.99
CA GLU A 72 -16.77 -1.89 2.30
C GLU A 72 -15.71 -0.81 2.03
N GLY A 73 -14.53 -0.99 2.63
CA GLY A 73 -13.41 -0.06 2.50
C GLY A 73 -13.00 0.20 1.06
N ARG A 74 -12.46 1.39 0.78
CA ARG A 74 -12.04 1.77 -0.58
C ARG A 74 -10.76 1.07 -1.03
N PHE A 75 -10.07 0.35 -0.13
CA PHE A 75 -8.88 -0.40 -0.45
C PHE A 75 -9.12 -1.42 -1.58
N GLY A 76 -10.23 -2.16 -1.54
CA GLY A 76 -10.57 -3.13 -2.60
C GLY A 76 -10.69 -2.49 -3.98
N ALA A 77 -11.29 -1.30 -4.06
CA ALA A 77 -11.42 -0.53 -5.30
C ALA A 77 -10.08 0.03 -5.79
N VAL A 78 -9.27 0.60 -4.89
CA VAL A 78 -7.92 1.10 -5.22
C VAL A 78 -7.03 -0.05 -5.71
N MET A 79 -7.04 -1.20 -5.01
CA MET A 79 -6.30 -2.38 -5.44
C MET A 79 -6.82 -2.95 -6.77
N GLY A 80 -8.13 -2.86 -7.03
CA GLY A 80 -8.70 -3.25 -8.31
C GLY A 80 -8.19 -2.42 -9.49
N LEU A 81 -8.05 -1.10 -9.30
CA LEU A 81 -7.46 -0.19 -10.29
C LEU A 81 -5.96 -0.46 -10.46
N LEU A 82 -5.24 -0.59 -9.33
CA LEU A 82 -3.79 -0.86 -9.35
C LEU A 82 -3.46 -2.24 -9.94
N LYS A 83 -4.35 -3.23 -9.85
CA LYS A 83 -4.12 -4.56 -10.43
C LYS A 83 -3.87 -4.51 -11.95
N GLN A 84 -4.51 -3.59 -12.66
CA GLN A 84 -4.31 -3.42 -14.11
C GLN A 84 -2.93 -2.81 -14.43
N GLU A 85 -2.43 -1.96 -13.53
CA GLU A 85 -1.13 -1.29 -13.63
C GLU A 85 0.03 -2.16 -13.11
N LEU A 86 -0.24 -3.09 -12.20
CA LEU A 86 0.72 -4.00 -11.56
C LEU A 86 0.79 -5.37 -12.25
N THR A 87 0.60 -5.43 -13.56
CA THR A 87 0.88 -6.64 -14.35
C THR A 87 2.35 -6.68 -14.75
N LYS A 88 2.87 -7.90 -14.99
CA LYS A 88 4.29 -8.18 -15.33
C LYS A 88 4.87 -7.25 -16.39
N ASP A 89 4.05 -6.82 -17.35
CA ASP A 89 4.45 -6.01 -18.50
C ASP A 89 4.35 -4.48 -18.25
N THR A 90 3.51 -4.06 -17.30
CA THR A 90 3.15 -2.64 -17.10
C THR A 90 3.83 -2.03 -15.88
N TRP A 91 4.08 -2.81 -14.84
CA TRP A 91 4.59 -2.29 -13.57
C TRP A 91 5.99 -1.67 -13.69
N LYS A 92 6.84 -2.17 -14.62
CA LYS A 92 8.17 -1.61 -14.90
C LYS A 92 8.10 -0.27 -15.64
N ARG A 93 6.99 0.00 -16.35
CA ARG A 93 6.79 1.25 -17.09
C ARG A 93 6.29 2.38 -16.18
N ASN A 94 5.66 2.02 -15.06
CA ASN A 94 5.08 2.99 -14.13
C ASN A 94 5.66 2.81 -12.71
N PRO A 95 6.79 3.47 -12.38
CA PRO A 95 7.40 3.37 -11.07
C PRO A 95 6.53 3.94 -9.95
N ALA A 96 5.53 4.78 -10.28
CA ALA A 96 4.61 5.29 -9.27
C ALA A 96 3.64 4.21 -8.77
N SER A 97 3.22 3.27 -9.61
CA SER A 97 2.25 2.24 -9.23
C SER A 97 2.76 1.33 -8.11
N LYS A 98 4.06 0.98 -8.09
CA LYS A 98 4.67 0.19 -7.00
C LYS A 98 4.72 0.96 -5.67
N ASP A 99 4.95 2.27 -5.73
CA ASP A 99 5.00 3.13 -4.56
C ASP A 99 3.60 3.30 -3.97
N VAL A 100 2.61 3.59 -4.81
CA VAL A 100 1.20 3.71 -4.38
C VAL A 100 0.71 2.39 -3.80
N PHE A 101 1.04 1.26 -4.43
CA PHE A 101 0.68 -0.07 -3.95
C PHE A 101 1.26 -0.37 -2.57
N SER A 102 2.58 -0.27 -2.43
CA SER A 102 3.27 -0.56 -1.17
C SER A 102 2.79 0.37 -0.06
N TRP A 103 2.64 1.66 -0.36
CA TRP A 103 2.14 2.65 0.60
C TRP A 103 0.72 2.38 1.06
N ALA A 104 -0.19 2.02 0.15
CA ALA A 104 -1.57 1.70 0.50
C ALA A 104 -1.66 0.38 1.28
N LEU A 105 -0.89 -0.64 0.90
CA LEU A 105 -0.87 -1.94 1.56
C LEU A 105 -0.40 -1.84 3.02
N LEU A 106 0.67 -1.09 3.27
CA LEU A 106 1.24 -0.92 4.62
C LEU A 106 0.31 -0.19 5.60
N ARG A 107 -0.75 0.45 5.10
CA ARG A 107 -1.76 1.16 5.89
C ARG A 107 -3.00 0.34 6.23
N VAL A 108 -3.14 -0.84 5.64
CA VAL A 108 -4.27 -1.74 5.91
C VAL A 108 -3.81 -2.88 6.78
N CYS A 109 -4.37 -2.95 7.98
CA CYS A 109 -4.06 -3.96 9.00
C CYS A 109 -5.23 -4.93 9.21
N ARG A 110 -5.06 -5.91 10.10
CA ARG A 110 -6.13 -6.85 10.51
C ARG A 110 -7.39 -6.08 10.96
N PRO A 111 -8.62 -6.57 10.66
CA PRO A 111 -8.97 -7.76 9.85
C PRO A 111 -9.11 -7.47 8.33
N TRP A 112 -9.00 -6.23 7.90
CA TRP A 112 -9.38 -5.75 6.56
C TRP A 112 -8.47 -6.22 5.42
N LEU A 113 -7.27 -6.69 5.73
CA LEU A 113 -6.32 -7.16 4.72
C LEU A 113 -6.67 -8.54 4.16
N CYS A 114 -7.26 -9.42 4.98
CA CYS A 114 -7.47 -10.83 4.62
C CYS A 114 -8.34 -11.02 3.35
N PRO A 115 -9.49 -10.34 3.19
CA PRO A 115 -10.34 -10.46 1.99
C PRO A 115 -9.63 -10.03 0.70
N HIS A 116 -8.57 -9.24 0.81
CA HIS A 116 -7.82 -8.71 -0.33
C HIS A 116 -6.50 -9.43 -0.58
N LEU A 117 -6.19 -10.49 0.19
CA LEU A 117 -4.94 -11.25 0.08
C LEU A 117 -4.67 -11.73 -1.36
N GLU A 118 -5.69 -12.21 -2.06
CA GLU A 118 -5.58 -12.67 -3.45
C GLU A 118 -5.16 -11.57 -4.43
N ARG A 119 -5.48 -10.31 -4.12
CA ARG A 119 -5.18 -9.16 -4.98
C ARG A 119 -3.80 -8.57 -4.66
N VAL A 120 -3.37 -8.64 -3.40
CA VAL A 120 -2.13 -8.00 -2.92
C VAL A 120 -0.92 -8.94 -2.92
N LEU A 121 -1.15 -10.26 -2.78
CA LEU A 121 -0.06 -11.23 -2.72
C LEU A 121 0.71 -11.34 -4.05
N PRO A 122 0.04 -11.47 -5.24
CA PRO A 122 0.77 -11.54 -6.50
C PRO A 122 1.69 -10.33 -6.79
N PRO A 123 1.25 -9.07 -6.63
CA PRO A 123 2.13 -7.92 -6.85
C PRO A 123 3.24 -7.81 -5.78
N ALA A 124 3.00 -8.20 -4.54
CA ALA A 124 4.06 -8.23 -3.52
C ALA A 124 5.17 -9.23 -3.86
N LEU A 125 4.79 -10.43 -4.33
CA LEU A 125 5.75 -11.44 -4.81
C LEU A 125 6.49 -10.97 -6.07
N LEU A 126 5.78 -10.36 -7.01
CA LEU A 126 6.37 -9.82 -8.23
C LEU A 126 7.43 -8.75 -7.95
N LEU A 127 7.18 -7.87 -6.97
CA LEU A 127 8.15 -6.86 -6.54
C LEU A 127 9.36 -7.50 -5.85
N SER A 128 9.14 -8.54 -5.05
CA SER A 128 10.22 -9.27 -4.37
C SER A 128 11.14 -10.02 -5.35
N ASP A 129 10.60 -10.57 -6.45
CA ASP A 129 11.37 -11.33 -7.44
C ASP A 129 12.15 -10.45 -8.44
N ASP A 130 11.97 -9.13 -8.41
CA ASP A 130 12.62 -8.25 -9.38
C ASP A 130 14.13 -8.13 -9.17
N PHE A 131 14.88 -7.81 -10.22
CA PHE A 131 16.33 -7.68 -10.15
C PHE A 131 16.81 -6.41 -9.43
N GLN A 132 15.99 -5.35 -9.36
CA GLN A 132 16.36 -4.08 -8.73
C GLN A 132 16.20 -4.17 -7.21
N GLU A 133 17.26 -3.85 -6.46
CA GLU A 133 17.28 -3.93 -4.99
C GLU A 133 16.17 -3.11 -4.32
N GLU A 134 15.89 -1.90 -4.83
CA GLU A 134 14.80 -1.06 -4.29
C GLU A 134 13.43 -1.76 -4.35
N ASN A 135 13.17 -2.48 -5.44
CA ASN A 135 11.93 -3.22 -5.63
C ASN A 135 11.88 -4.43 -4.70
N LYS A 136 13.01 -5.14 -4.54
CA LYS A 136 13.13 -6.26 -3.61
C LYS A 136 12.84 -5.83 -2.18
N VAL A 137 13.43 -4.73 -1.72
CA VAL A 137 13.21 -4.19 -0.37
C VAL A 137 11.72 -3.84 -0.16
N LEU A 138 11.08 -3.20 -1.14
CA LEU A 138 9.64 -2.90 -1.07
C LEU A 138 8.79 -4.17 -1.06
N GLY A 139 9.10 -5.15 -1.92
CA GLY A 139 8.43 -6.44 -1.98
C GLY A 139 8.52 -7.21 -0.66
N VAL A 140 9.73 -7.31 -0.09
CA VAL A 140 9.96 -7.95 1.21
C VAL A 140 9.20 -7.23 2.33
N ARG A 141 9.20 -5.89 2.35
CA ARG A 141 8.41 -5.11 3.32
C ARG A 141 6.91 -5.40 3.21
N CYS A 142 6.38 -5.46 1.99
CA CYS A 142 4.99 -5.81 1.72
C CYS A 142 4.67 -7.24 2.18
N LEU A 143 5.52 -8.22 1.86
CA LEU A 143 5.33 -9.62 2.27
C LEU A 143 5.38 -9.77 3.78
N HIS A 144 6.33 -9.11 4.45
CA HIS A 144 6.42 -9.10 5.91
C HIS A 144 5.15 -8.52 6.54
N HIS A 145 4.65 -7.40 6.03
CA HIS A 145 3.40 -6.81 6.49
C HIS A 145 2.20 -7.74 6.32
N ILE A 146 2.12 -8.47 5.20
CA ILE A 146 1.08 -9.48 4.95
C ILE A 146 1.16 -10.61 5.99
N VAL A 147 2.35 -11.14 6.27
CA VAL A 147 2.54 -12.21 7.27
C VAL A 147 2.11 -11.73 8.66
N LEU A 148 2.44 -10.49 9.03
CA LEU A 148 2.04 -9.91 10.32
C LEU A 148 0.54 -9.58 10.40
N ASN A 149 -0.11 -9.28 9.28
CA ASN A 149 -1.51 -8.81 9.24
C ASN A 149 -2.52 -9.82 8.69
N VAL A 150 -2.12 -11.06 8.40
CA VAL A 150 -3.04 -12.12 7.97
C VAL A 150 -2.96 -13.31 8.93
N PRO A 151 -4.10 -13.91 9.32
CA PRO A 151 -4.10 -15.15 10.11
C PRO A 151 -3.34 -16.26 9.39
N GLY A 152 -2.56 -17.04 10.15
CA GLY A 152 -1.82 -18.17 9.58
C GLY A 152 -2.72 -19.17 8.86
N ALA A 153 -3.96 -19.36 9.33
CA ALA A 153 -4.95 -20.21 8.66
C ALA A 153 -5.23 -19.77 7.22
N ASP A 154 -5.41 -18.47 6.98
CA ASP A 154 -5.71 -17.90 5.66
C ASP A 154 -4.48 -17.86 4.75
N LEU A 155 -3.28 -17.76 5.33
CA LEU A 155 -2.03 -17.92 4.58
C LEU A 155 -1.78 -19.39 4.22
N CYS A 156 -2.11 -20.34 5.09
CA CYS A 156 -1.96 -21.76 4.79
C CYS A 156 -2.93 -22.22 3.69
N GLN A 157 -4.10 -21.57 3.57
CA GLN A 157 -5.02 -21.82 2.47
C GLN A 157 -4.33 -21.58 1.11
N PHE A 158 -4.61 -22.47 0.16
CA PHE A 158 -4.04 -22.45 -1.20
C PHE A 158 -2.50 -22.43 -1.24
N ASN A 159 -1.84 -22.94 -0.20
CA ASN A 159 -0.39 -23.02 -0.11
C ASN A 159 0.34 -21.67 -0.20
N ARG A 160 -0.34 -20.56 0.12
CA ARG A 160 0.23 -19.20 0.01
C ARG A 160 1.38 -18.99 1.00
N ALA A 161 1.29 -19.61 2.18
CA ALA A 161 2.34 -19.60 3.19
C ALA A 161 3.66 -20.15 2.65
N GLN A 162 3.63 -21.25 1.87
CA GLN A 162 4.84 -21.80 1.26
C GLN A 162 5.42 -20.86 0.20
N VAL A 163 4.57 -20.23 -0.61
CA VAL A 163 5.02 -19.28 -1.65
C VAL A 163 5.69 -18.06 -1.02
N VAL A 164 5.07 -17.49 0.03
CA VAL A 164 5.64 -16.36 0.77
C VAL A 164 6.94 -16.75 1.47
N PHE A 165 6.95 -17.92 2.13
CA PHE A 165 8.14 -18.44 2.78
C PHE A 165 9.28 -18.63 1.77
N HIS A 166 9.01 -19.24 0.61
CA HIS A 166 10.02 -19.44 -0.42
C HIS A 166 10.57 -18.11 -0.95
N ALA A 167 9.71 -17.13 -1.21
CA ALA A 167 10.14 -15.79 -1.64
C ALA A 167 11.05 -15.12 -0.59
N LEU A 168 10.63 -15.09 0.68
CA LEU A 168 11.43 -14.52 1.77
C LEU A 168 12.74 -15.29 2.01
N TYR A 169 12.70 -16.61 1.90
CA TYR A 169 13.86 -17.48 2.05
C TYR A 169 14.91 -17.24 0.95
N ASN A 170 14.47 -17.03 -0.29
CA ASN A 170 15.36 -16.68 -1.41
C ASN A 170 16.12 -15.36 -1.16
N HIS A 171 15.52 -14.43 -0.40
CA HIS A 171 16.19 -13.18 -0.01
C HIS A 171 17.19 -13.34 1.13
N LEU A 172 16.94 -14.24 2.09
CA LEU A 172 17.89 -14.53 3.19
C LEU A 172 19.23 -15.09 2.69
N TYR A 173 19.23 -15.76 1.54
CA TYR A 173 20.44 -16.31 0.90
C TYR A 173 21.03 -15.40 -0.18
N SER A 174 20.29 -14.37 -0.61
CA SER A 174 20.81 -13.35 -1.53
C SER A 174 21.68 -12.37 -0.73
N ARG A 175 22.96 -12.24 -1.11
CA ARG A 175 23.99 -11.38 -0.49
C ARG A 175 23.73 -9.87 -0.65
N GLU A 176 22.52 -9.39 -0.41
CA GLU A 176 22.17 -7.98 -0.55
C GLU A 176 22.23 -7.29 0.83
N ALA A 177 23.41 -6.75 1.13
CA ALA A 177 23.69 -5.92 2.31
C ALA A 177 22.73 -4.72 2.54
N PRO A 178 22.04 -4.13 1.53
CA PRO A 178 21.08 -3.05 1.77
C PRO A 178 19.81 -3.50 2.53
N LEU A 179 19.49 -4.79 2.56
CA LEU A 179 18.34 -5.32 3.30
C LEU A 179 18.49 -5.14 4.81
N LEU A 180 19.73 -5.10 5.32
CA LEU A 180 20.04 -4.88 6.74
C LEU A 180 19.88 -3.40 7.14
N GLN A 181 20.26 -2.43 6.30
CA GLN A 181 20.00 -1.00 6.57
C GLN A 181 18.52 -0.61 6.45
N GLY A 182 17.75 -1.36 5.65
CA GLY A 182 16.29 -1.26 5.64
C GLY A 182 15.65 -1.57 6.99
N TRP A 183 16.34 -2.34 7.85
CA TRP A 183 15.95 -2.63 9.24
C TRP A 183 16.38 -1.50 10.21
N ASP A 184 17.52 -0.84 9.98
CA ASP A 184 17.94 0.32 10.78
C ASP A 184 16.98 1.51 10.63
N SER A 185 16.47 1.73 9.40
CA SER A 185 15.43 2.75 9.17
C SER A 185 14.06 2.37 9.75
N LEU A 186 13.82 1.08 10.06
CA LEU A 186 12.63 0.59 10.76
C LEU A 186 12.76 0.75 12.28
N PHE A 187 13.98 0.77 12.83
CA PHE A 187 14.20 1.15 14.23
C PHE A 187 13.89 2.63 14.50
N PHE A 188 14.09 3.51 13.51
CA PHE A 188 13.73 4.92 13.62
C PHE A 188 12.22 5.16 13.83
N TRP A 189 11.35 4.24 13.37
CA TRP A 189 9.90 4.29 13.65
C TRP A 189 9.48 3.49 14.89
N ARG A 190 10.37 2.67 15.46
CA ARG A 190 10.12 1.91 16.70
C ARG A 190 10.34 2.74 17.97
N GLU A 191 11.11 3.82 17.90
CA GLU A 191 11.34 4.69 19.07
C GLU A 191 10.15 5.58 19.45
N HIS A 192 9.12 5.69 18.60
CA HIS A 192 8.02 6.64 18.85
C HIS A 192 6.67 6.06 19.25
N GLU A 193 6.45 4.73 19.27
CA GLU A 193 5.23 4.18 19.87
C GLU A 193 5.30 2.67 20.14
N LEU A 194 4.97 2.32 21.40
CA LEU A 194 4.54 1.01 21.93
C LEU A 194 5.62 0.03 22.45
N SER A 195 5.79 0.07 23.77
CA SER A 195 6.33 -1.00 24.62
C SER A 195 5.46 -2.25 24.57
N PHE A 196 6.05 -3.43 24.33
CA PHE A 196 5.47 -4.74 24.70
C PHE A 196 6.60 -5.76 24.96
N PRO A 197 6.34 -6.83 25.71
CA PRO A 197 7.22 -7.36 26.74
C PRO A 197 8.19 -8.41 26.18
N THR A 198 9.33 -8.51 26.86
CA THR A 198 10.36 -9.52 26.60
C THR A 198 9.86 -10.92 26.95
N PRO A 199 9.95 -11.90 26.05
CA PRO A 199 9.77 -13.31 26.40
C PRO A 199 11.02 -13.84 27.13
N PRO A 200 10.89 -14.96 27.88
CA PRO A 200 11.79 -15.36 28.96
C PRO A 200 13.21 -15.74 28.54
#